data_AF-W1XWD5-F1
#
_entry.id   AF-W1XWD5-F1
#
_cell.length_a   1.000
_cell.length_b   1.000
_cell.length_c   1.000
_cell.angle_alpha   90.00
_cell.angle_beta   90.00
_cell.angle_gamma   90.00
#
_symmetry.space_group_name_H-M   'P 1'
#
loop_
_entity.id
_entity.type
_entity.pdbx_description
1 polymer ?
#
loop_
_entity_poly.entity_id
_entity_poly.type
_entity_poly.pdbx_seq_one_letter_code
_entity_poly.pdbx_strand_id
1 'polypeptide(L)'
;ASMELAKEKGAYPAFKGSEWETGEYFTRRGYTSDRWKQLAADVAKYGIRNGYLMAVAPTGSTSNIANTTAGIDPIFKKFFIEEKKGSFTPKTAPDLNDKTFWLYKEAHTIDQQW
;
A
#
# COMPACT_ATOMS: atom_id res chain seq x y z
N ALA A 1 10.61 -1.41 -11.67
CA ALA A 1 9.36 -1.74 -12.40
C ALA A 1 8.92 -0.60 -13.32
N SER A 2 8.37 0.52 -12.81
CA SER A 2 7.88 1.61 -13.71
C SER A 2 8.98 2.26 -14.57
N MET A 3 10.21 2.36 -14.05
CA MET A 3 11.38 2.81 -14.82
C MET A 3 11.76 1.84 -15.95
N GLU A 4 11.75 0.53 -15.70
CA GLU A 4 12.00 -0.48 -16.74
C GLU A 4 10.93 -0.40 -17.85
N LEU A 5 9.66 -0.21 -17.49
CA LEU A 5 8.60 0.02 -18.47
C LEU A 5 8.80 1.31 -19.28
N ALA A 6 9.44 2.33 -18.71
CA ALA A 6 9.77 3.55 -19.42
C ALA A 6 10.90 3.33 -20.44
N LYS A 7 11.87 2.46 -20.15
CA LYS A 7 12.89 2.05 -21.13
C LYS A 7 12.26 1.37 -22.35
N GLU A 8 11.27 0.52 -22.13
CA GLU A 8 10.60 -0.23 -23.20
C GLU A 8 9.58 0.61 -23.98
N LYS A 9 8.82 1.46 -23.29
CA LYS A 9 7.58 2.08 -23.82
C LYS A 9 7.55 3.61 -23.73
N GLY A 10 8.62 4.22 -23.25
CA GLY A 10 8.72 5.67 -22.99
C GLY A 10 8.08 6.10 -21.67
N ALA A 11 8.55 7.25 -21.16
CA ALA A 11 8.04 7.86 -19.95
C ALA A 11 6.59 8.38 -20.09
N TYR A 12 5.94 8.73 -18.98
CA TYR A 12 4.66 9.45 -19.03
C TYR A 12 4.86 10.89 -19.57
N PRO A 13 3.83 11.52 -20.16
CA PRO A 13 3.98 12.79 -20.90
C PRO A 13 4.55 13.97 -20.10
N ALA A 14 4.26 14.05 -18.80
CA ALA A 14 4.69 15.14 -17.92
C ALA A 14 5.89 14.76 -17.03
N PHE A 15 6.76 13.85 -17.51
CA PHE A 15 7.97 13.44 -16.79
C PHE A 15 8.98 14.58 -16.68
N LYS A 16 9.13 15.35 -17.76
CA LYS A 16 10.06 16.49 -17.80
C LYS A 16 9.64 17.57 -16.79
N GLY A 17 10.57 18.02 -15.96
CA GLY A 17 10.37 18.96 -14.87
C GLY A 17 9.74 18.36 -13.61
N SER A 18 9.47 17.06 -13.57
CA SER A 18 8.88 16.42 -12.39
C SER A 18 9.92 16.13 -11.30
N GLU A 19 9.47 15.96 -10.05
CA GLU A 19 10.32 15.50 -8.95
C GLU A 19 11.02 14.16 -9.22
N TRP A 20 10.49 13.36 -10.17
CA TRP A 20 11.12 12.14 -10.62
C TRP A 20 12.35 12.39 -11.48
N GLU A 21 12.29 13.37 -12.40
CA GLU A 21 13.43 13.74 -13.26
C GLU A 21 14.50 14.50 -12.47
N THR A 22 14.09 15.45 -11.62
CA THR A 22 15.03 16.27 -10.82
C THR A 22 15.69 15.48 -9.69
N GLY A 23 15.13 14.33 -9.32
CA GLY A 23 15.57 13.52 -8.19
C GLY A 23 15.07 14.02 -6.83
N GLU A 24 14.35 15.14 -6.77
CA GLU A 24 13.79 15.71 -5.54
C GLU A 24 12.91 14.72 -4.79
N TYR A 25 12.19 13.84 -5.50
CA TYR A 25 11.38 12.78 -4.90
C TYR A 25 12.22 11.89 -3.97
N PHE A 26 13.43 11.50 -4.41
CA PHE A 26 14.31 10.61 -3.67
C PHE A 26 14.93 11.33 -2.47
N THR A 27 15.38 12.56 -2.67
CA THR A 27 15.97 13.41 -1.62
C THR A 27 14.96 13.67 -0.50
N ARG A 28 13.74 14.09 -0.84
CA ARG A 28 12.66 14.39 0.11
C ARG A 28 12.25 13.19 0.95
N ARG A 29 12.39 11.97 0.41
CA ARG A 29 12.11 10.70 1.11
C ARG A 29 13.31 10.14 1.88
N GLY A 30 14.48 10.79 1.82
CA GLY A 30 15.69 10.30 2.48
C GLY A 30 16.25 9.02 1.87
N TYR A 31 16.00 8.79 0.57
CA TYR A 31 16.44 7.59 -0.13
C TYR A 31 17.93 7.71 -0.54
N THR A 32 18.82 7.54 0.43
CA THR A 32 20.26 7.86 0.31
C THR A 32 21.18 6.65 0.12
N SER A 33 20.68 5.43 0.27
CA SER A 33 21.49 4.21 0.02
C SER A 33 21.95 4.16 -1.45
N ASP A 34 23.04 3.46 -1.73
CA ASP A 34 23.58 3.37 -3.10
C ASP A 34 22.59 2.78 -4.10
N ARG A 35 21.76 1.82 -3.66
CA ARG A 35 20.65 1.30 -4.46
C ARG A 35 19.69 2.40 -4.92
N TRP A 36 19.37 3.35 -4.04
CA TRP A 36 18.44 4.44 -4.33
C TRP A 36 19.10 5.52 -5.19
N LYS A 37 20.38 5.82 -4.96
CA LYS A 37 21.15 6.72 -5.84
C LYS A 37 21.23 6.19 -7.26
N GLN A 38 21.50 4.89 -7.42
CA GLN A 38 21.50 4.24 -8.72
C GLN A 38 20.11 4.31 -9.37
N LEU A 39 19.05 4.02 -8.61
CA LEU A 39 17.69 4.12 -9.14
C LEU A 39 17.32 5.55 -9.55
N ALA A 40 17.73 6.58 -8.80
CA ALA A 40 17.49 7.98 -9.15
C ALA A 40 18.20 8.34 -10.47
N ALA A 41 19.45 7.90 -10.64
CA ALA A 41 20.20 8.08 -11.89
C ALA A 41 19.53 7.37 -13.08
N ASP A 42 19.07 6.14 -12.87
CA ASP A 42 18.34 5.38 -13.90
C ASP A 42 17.00 6.05 -14.23
N VAL A 43 16.26 6.55 -13.24
CA VAL A 43 15.02 7.29 -13.47
C VAL A 43 15.27 8.59 -14.22
N ALA A 44 16.31 9.34 -13.89
CA ALA A 44 16.66 10.55 -14.64
C ALA A 44 17.01 10.24 -16.11
N LYS A 45 17.67 9.11 -16.36
CA LYS A 45 18.09 8.68 -17.71
C LYS A 45 16.94 8.11 -18.54
N TYR A 46 16.08 7.28 -17.94
CA TYR A 46 15.10 6.47 -18.67
C TYR A 46 13.66 6.90 -18.43
N GLY A 47 13.42 7.71 -17.40
CA GLY A 47 12.10 8.14 -16.96
C GLY A 47 11.34 7.09 -16.15
N ILE A 48 10.08 7.40 -15.86
CA ILE A 48 9.10 6.44 -15.33
C ILE A 48 7.87 6.40 -16.22
N ARG A 49 7.20 5.25 -16.31
CA ARG A 49 6.03 5.08 -17.17
C ARG A 49 4.74 5.59 -16.52
N ASN A 50 4.62 5.50 -15.20
CA ASN A 50 3.42 5.84 -14.45
C ASN A 50 3.75 7.01 -13.51
N GLY A 51 3.12 8.17 -13.69
CA GLY A 51 3.39 9.36 -12.86
C GLY A 51 2.97 9.20 -11.39
N TYR A 52 1.95 8.37 -11.14
CA TYR A 52 1.50 7.98 -9.81
C TYR A 52 1.59 6.46 -9.67
N LEU A 53 2.16 5.99 -8.57
CA LEU A 53 2.51 4.57 -8.39
C LEU A 53 1.62 3.83 -7.41
N MET A 54 1.14 4.50 -6.36
CA MET A 54 0.49 3.85 -5.24
C MET A 54 -0.70 4.67 -4.74
N ALA A 55 -1.80 3.98 -4.50
CA ALA A 55 -2.96 4.46 -3.78
C ALA A 55 -3.52 3.27 -2.98
N VAL A 56 -3.70 3.45 -1.67
CA VAL A 56 -4.27 2.40 -0.81
C VAL A 56 -5.78 2.59 -0.78
N ALA A 57 -6.51 1.67 -1.41
CA ALA A 57 -7.97 1.65 -1.40
C ALA A 57 -8.50 0.68 -0.33
N PRO A 58 -9.74 0.87 0.17
CA PRO A 58 -10.38 -0.10 1.06
C PRO A 58 -10.54 -1.47 0.38
N THR A 59 -10.22 -2.55 1.09
CA THR A 59 -10.35 -3.92 0.58
C THR A 59 -11.44 -4.68 1.35
N GLY A 60 -12.68 -4.66 0.83
CA GLY A 60 -13.84 -5.31 1.45
C GLY A 60 -13.89 -6.82 1.21
N SER A 61 -14.50 -7.26 0.11
CA SER A 61 -14.60 -8.70 -0.20
C SER A 61 -13.27 -9.33 -0.60
N THR A 62 -12.34 -8.55 -1.18
CA THR A 62 -11.05 -9.06 -1.63
C THR A 62 -10.12 -9.45 -0.49
N SER A 63 -10.16 -8.75 0.64
CA SER A 63 -9.38 -9.12 1.84
C SER A 63 -9.83 -10.45 2.42
N ASN A 64 -11.14 -10.73 2.37
CA ASN A 64 -11.72 -12.00 2.80
C ASN A 64 -11.21 -13.18 1.97
N ILE A 65 -11.11 -13.04 0.65
CA ILE A 65 -10.57 -14.08 -0.24
C ILE A 65 -9.08 -14.29 0.05
N ALA A 66 -8.35 -13.22 0.31
CA ALA A 66 -6.91 -13.26 0.60
C ALA A 66 -6.57 -13.68 2.04
N ASN A 67 -7.57 -13.87 2.92
CA ASN A 67 -7.40 -14.07 4.35
C ASN A 67 -6.51 -12.98 5.01
N THR A 68 -6.84 -11.72 4.74
CA THR A 68 -6.13 -10.53 5.28
C THR A 68 -7.10 -9.59 5.99
N THR A 69 -6.57 -8.62 6.74
CA THR A 69 -7.35 -7.50 7.25
C THR A 69 -7.75 -6.54 6.12
N ALA A 70 -8.81 -5.77 6.33
CA ALA A 70 -9.29 -4.83 5.32
C ALA A 70 -8.46 -3.54 5.33
N GLY A 71 -7.74 -3.27 4.23
CA GLY A 71 -6.90 -2.08 4.09
C GLY A 71 -5.66 -2.12 4.99
N ILE A 72 -5.23 -0.93 5.41
CA ILE A 72 -4.10 -0.75 6.34
C ILE A 72 -4.55 -0.29 7.73
N ASP A 73 -5.86 -0.08 7.90
CA ASP A 73 -6.44 0.38 9.16
C ASP A 73 -6.51 -0.77 10.18
N PRO A 74 -6.57 -0.46 11.48
CA PRO A 74 -6.83 -1.47 12.50
C PRO A 74 -8.14 -2.22 12.24
N ILE A 75 -8.21 -3.45 12.74
CA ILE A 75 -9.39 -4.29 12.53
C ILE A 75 -10.65 -3.67 13.14
N PHE A 76 -11.79 -3.85 12.48
CA PHE A 76 -13.07 -3.42 13.03
C PHE A 76 -13.42 -4.17 14.33
N LYS A 77 -13.38 -5.51 14.27
CA LYS A 77 -13.62 -6.43 15.40
C LYS A 77 -12.82 -7.71 15.24
N LYS A 78 -12.41 -8.33 16.35
CA LYS A 78 -11.71 -9.63 16.34
C LYS A 78 -12.61 -10.74 15.78
N PHE A 79 -13.89 -10.69 16.12
CA PHE A 79 -14.93 -11.58 15.62
C PHE A 79 -16.24 -10.81 15.43
N PHE A 80 -16.91 -11.01 14.30
CA PHE A 80 -18.24 -10.45 14.02
C PHE A 80 -18.99 -11.29 12.98
N ILE A 81 -20.31 -11.10 12.88
CA ILE A 81 -21.13 -11.71 11.83
C ILE A 81 -21.39 -10.66 10.77
N GLU A 82 -21.04 -10.97 9.53
CA GLU A 82 -21.40 -10.15 8.38
C GLU A 82 -22.70 -10.68 7.78
N GLU A 83 -23.73 -9.82 7.70
CA GLU A 83 -24.97 -10.12 6.98
C GLU A 83 -24.93 -9.53 5.58
N LYS A 84 -25.14 -10.37 4.56
CA LYS A 84 -25.33 -9.94 3.17
C LYS A 84 -26.48 -10.70 2.54
N LYS A 85 -27.52 -9.98 2.14
CA LYS A 85 -28.71 -10.52 1.45
C LYS A 85 -29.33 -11.72 2.20
N GLY A 86 -29.44 -11.64 3.53
CA GLY A 86 -29.97 -12.70 4.37
C GLY A 86 -29.02 -13.88 4.63
N SER A 87 -27.79 -13.85 4.10
CA SER A 87 -26.72 -14.79 4.46
C SER A 87 -25.87 -14.22 5.59
N PHE A 88 -25.67 -15.03 6.64
CA PHE A 88 -24.86 -14.69 7.81
C PHE A 88 -23.53 -15.43 7.73
N THR A 89 -22.43 -14.68 7.64
CA THR A 89 -21.09 -15.27 7.59
C THR A 89 -20.29 -14.85 8.82
N PRO A 90 -19.84 -15.78 9.66
CA PRO A 90 -18.91 -15.46 10.73
C PRO A 90 -17.56 -15.01 10.15
N LYS A 91 -17.02 -13.93 10.72
CA LYS A 91 -15.74 -13.34 10.35
C LYS A 91 -14.86 -13.28 11.58
N THR A 92 -13.66 -13.81 11.48
CA THR A 92 -12.57 -13.63 12.44
C THR A 92 -11.46 -12.83 11.80
N ALA A 93 -10.68 -12.10 12.62
CA ALA A 93 -9.39 -11.62 12.18
C ALA A 93 -8.52 -12.83 11.68
N PRO A 94 -7.67 -12.64 10.66
CA PRO A 94 -6.78 -13.70 10.19
C PRO A 94 -5.94 -14.25 11.35
N ASP A 95 -5.76 -15.57 11.41
CA ASP A 95 -4.92 -16.26 12.40
C ASP A 95 -5.22 -15.92 13.88
N LEU A 96 -6.45 -15.51 14.19
CA LEU A 96 -6.88 -15.24 15.57
C LEU A 96 -6.89 -16.54 16.39
N ASN A 97 -6.11 -16.56 17.46
CA ASN A 97 -6.05 -17.65 18.44
C ASN A 97 -5.62 -17.10 19.82
N ASP A 98 -5.57 -17.95 20.84
CA ASP A 98 -5.28 -17.54 22.22
C ASP A 98 -3.94 -16.81 22.38
N LYS A 99 -2.95 -17.11 21.52
CA LYS A 99 -1.63 -16.45 21.55
C LYS A 99 -1.64 -15.10 20.82
N THR A 100 -2.45 -14.96 19.77
CA THR A 100 -2.50 -13.75 18.92
C THR A 100 -3.63 -12.79 19.28
N PHE A 101 -4.57 -13.20 20.15
CA PHE A 101 -5.75 -12.43 20.52
C PHE A 101 -5.45 -10.97 20.92
N TRP A 102 -4.40 -10.78 21.72
CA TRP A 102 -4.01 -9.48 22.26
C TRP A 102 -3.37 -8.54 21.23
N LEU A 103 -2.89 -9.06 20.10
CA LEU A 103 -2.31 -8.28 19.01
C LEU A 103 -3.40 -7.52 18.22
N TYR A 104 -4.60 -8.07 18.17
CA TYR A 104 -5.73 -7.56 17.40
C TYR A 104 -6.53 -6.51 18.19
N LYS A 105 -5.99 -5.30 18.31
CA LYS A 105 -6.73 -4.16 18.88
C LYS A 105 -7.81 -3.69 17.90
N GLU A 106 -9.03 -3.53 18.42
CA GLU A 106 -10.17 -3.11 17.61
C GLU A 106 -10.12 -1.59 17.41
N ALA A 107 -10.43 -1.11 16.21
CA ALA A 107 -10.23 0.29 15.82
C ALA A 107 -10.84 1.29 16.81
N HIS A 108 -12.04 1.00 17.35
CA HIS A 108 -12.75 1.84 18.31
C HIS A 108 -12.12 1.88 19.71
N THR A 109 -11.14 1.01 19.99
CA THR A 109 -10.38 0.98 21.25
C THR A 109 -9.01 1.65 21.14
N ILE A 110 -8.64 2.07 19.93
CA ILE A 110 -7.35 2.71 19.65
C ILE A 110 -7.54 4.22 19.65
N ASP A 111 -6.59 4.92 20.29
CA ASP A 111 -6.50 6.36 20.21
C ASP A 111 -6.26 6.79 18.75
N GLN A 112 -7.18 7.58 18.22
CA GLN A 112 -7.15 8.03 16.82
C GLN A 112 -6.12 9.14 16.58
N GLN A 113 -5.49 9.67 17.63
CA GLN A 113 -4.39 10.64 17.52
C GLN A 113 -3.02 9.98 17.39
N TRP A 114 -2.95 8.66 17.53
CA TRP A 114 -1.72 7.89 17.43
C TRP A 114 -1.29 7.69 15.96
#